data_AF-A0A170XJC1-F1
#
_entry.id   AF-A0A170XJC1-F1
#
_cell.length_a   1.000
_cell.length_b   1.000
_cell.length_c   1.000
_cell.angle_alpha   90.00
_cell.angle_beta   90.00
_cell.angle_gamma   90.00
#
_symmetry.space_group_name_H-M   'P 1'
#
loop_
_entity.id
_entity.type
_entity.pdbx_description
1 polymer ?
#
loop_
_entity_poly.entity_id
_entity_poly.type
_entity_poly.pdbx_seq_one_letter_code
_entity_poly.pdbx_strand_id
1 'polypeptide(L)'
;MQNPSEDTEWNDILRSKGIIPPKEKEITEDEIVNMVEQTIQEKRNKDGKTLGELNLDELDELEDDEDDSVILEYRNKRLAEMRETAAKARFGTVGEITAQDYVNEVNKAGQGVWVVLHLYKSGIPLCARLNMHLTAIARKFPATKFLKSISNTCIPNYPDKNLPTIFVYFEGDMKSQFIGPPAFRRDDIMEEELEYMLGKTGAIQTDITEDQG
;
A
#
# COMPACT_ATOMS: atom_id res chain seq x y z
N MET A 1 -2.08 -36.36 5.25
CA MET A 1 -2.10 -34.96 4.76
C MET A 1 -2.78 -34.17 5.85
N GLN A 2 -2.04 -33.34 6.60
CA GLN A 2 -2.59 -32.48 7.66
C GLN A 2 -3.07 -31.17 7.04
N ASN A 3 -4.20 -30.67 7.53
CA ASN A 3 -4.81 -29.44 7.05
C ASN A 3 -3.97 -28.24 7.55
N PRO A 4 -3.51 -27.33 6.68
CA PRO A 4 -2.70 -26.17 7.09
C PRO A 4 -3.44 -25.13 7.95
N SER A 5 -4.73 -25.36 8.22
CA SER A 5 -5.64 -24.50 8.99
C SER A 5 -6.02 -25.09 10.35
N GLU A 6 -5.42 -26.21 10.78
CA GLU A 6 -5.66 -26.73 12.14
C GLU A 6 -4.79 -25.98 13.16
N ASP A 7 -5.44 -25.36 14.15
CA ASP A 7 -4.79 -24.69 15.29
C ASP A 7 -4.13 -25.74 16.19
N THR A 8 -2.83 -25.94 15.98
CA THR A 8 -1.97 -26.76 16.83
C THR A 8 -0.82 -25.90 17.32
N GLU A 9 -0.37 -26.10 18.56
CA GLU A 9 0.81 -25.39 19.11
C GLU A 9 2.06 -25.52 18.21
N TRP A 10 2.11 -26.57 17.38
CA TRP A 10 3.15 -26.77 16.37
C TRP A 10 3.13 -25.73 15.24
N ASN A 11 1.95 -25.27 14.81
CA ASN A 11 1.83 -24.26 13.74
C ASN A 11 2.26 -22.86 14.20
N ASP A 12 2.05 -22.52 15.47
CA ASP A 12 2.46 -21.23 16.04
C ASP A 12 3.98 -21.13 16.19
N ILE A 13 4.64 -22.24 16.57
CA ILE A 13 6.11 -22.32 16.61
C ILE A 13 6.69 -22.14 15.20
N LEU A 14 6.03 -22.64 14.15
CA LEU A 14 6.48 -22.49 12.76
C LEU A 14 6.31 -21.06 12.22
N ARG A 15 5.27 -20.34 12.64
CA ARG A 15 5.10 -18.90 12.34
C ARG A 15 6.13 -18.05 13.08
N SER A 16 6.40 -18.34 14.35
CA SER A 16 7.43 -17.64 15.15
C SER A 16 8.85 -17.84 14.59
N LYS A 17 9.13 -18.98 13.96
CA LYS A 17 10.41 -19.25 13.29
C LYS A 17 10.48 -18.79 11.83
N GLY A 18 9.44 -18.13 11.31
CA GLY A 18 9.43 -17.55 9.96
C GLY A 18 9.34 -18.55 8.80
N ILE A 19 8.86 -19.78 9.05
CA ILE A 19 8.74 -20.84 8.04
C ILE A 19 7.40 -20.74 7.28
N ILE A 20 6.36 -20.16 7.90
CA ILE A 20 5.01 -19.99 7.34
C ILE A 20 4.62 -18.50 7.42
N PRO A 21 3.96 -17.93 6.38
CA PRO A 21 3.55 -16.52 6.37
C PRO A 21 2.62 -16.15 7.54
N PRO A 22 2.65 -14.88 8.02
CA PRO A 22 1.83 -14.43 9.14
C PRO A 22 0.32 -14.53 8.82
N LYS A 23 -0.48 -14.81 9.86
CA LYS A 23 -1.95 -14.91 9.74
C LYS A 23 -2.51 -13.50 9.50
N GLU A 24 -3.43 -13.35 8.56
CA GLU A 24 -4.17 -12.09 8.35
C GLU A 24 -4.88 -11.71 9.66
N LYS A 25 -4.84 -10.44 10.06
CA LYS A 25 -5.46 -9.96 11.31
C LYS A 25 -6.95 -10.29 11.30
N GLU A 26 -7.38 -11.10 12.25
CA GLU A 26 -8.78 -11.33 12.55
C GLU A 26 -9.31 -10.07 13.26
N ILE A 27 -10.39 -9.50 12.71
CA ILE A 27 -11.07 -8.34 13.30
C ILE A 27 -11.64 -8.78 14.64
N THR A 28 -11.40 -7.98 15.67
CA THR A 28 -11.77 -8.35 17.04
C THR A 28 -13.28 -8.20 17.26
N GLU A 29 -13.87 -9.04 18.10
CA GLU A 29 -15.27 -8.91 18.50
C GLU A 29 -15.59 -7.49 19.02
N ASP A 30 -14.64 -6.85 19.72
CA ASP A 30 -14.79 -5.47 20.21
C ASP A 30 -14.95 -4.44 19.09
N GLU A 31 -14.30 -4.62 17.93
CA GLU A 31 -14.45 -3.73 16.78
C GLU A 31 -15.79 -3.93 16.08
N ILE A 32 -16.30 -5.17 16.09
CA ILE A 32 -17.65 -5.50 15.60
C ILE A 32 -18.69 -4.86 16.52
N VAL A 33 -18.55 -5.02 17.83
CA VAL A 33 -19.45 -4.46 18.85
C VAL A 33 -19.53 -2.93 18.76
N ASN A 34 -18.39 -2.23 18.64
CA ASN A 34 -18.37 -0.77 18.52
C ASN A 34 -19.06 -0.26 17.25
N MET A 35 -18.93 -0.99 16.12
CA MET A 35 -19.63 -0.65 14.88
C MET A 35 -21.13 -0.89 14.98
N VAL A 36 -21.54 -1.98 15.66
CA VAL A 36 -22.95 -2.31 15.91
C VAL A 36 -23.59 -1.24 16.80
N GLU A 37 -22.93 -0.83 17.89
CA GLU A 37 -23.43 0.23 18.78
C GLU A 37 -23.62 1.59 18.07
N GLN A 38 -22.71 1.97 17.18
CA GLN A 38 -22.85 3.19 16.38
C GLN A 38 -24.01 3.10 15.38
N THR A 39 -24.19 1.94 14.76
CA THR A 39 -25.26 1.70 13.78
C THR A 39 -26.64 1.71 14.45
N ILE A 40 -26.74 1.15 15.66
CA ILE A 40 -27.97 1.14 16.48
C ILE A 40 -28.42 2.55 16.86
N GLN A 41 -27.47 3.47 17.14
CA GLN A 41 -27.82 4.87 17.46
C GLN A 41 -28.35 5.64 16.25
N GLU A 42 -27.96 5.25 15.03
CA GLU A 42 -28.36 5.93 13.79
C GLU A 42 -29.68 5.40 13.20
N LYS A 43 -30.03 4.13 13.45
CA LYS A 43 -31.23 3.49 12.86
C LYS A 43 -32.43 3.53 13.80
N ARG A 44 -33.34 4.48 13.57
CA ARG A 44 -34.75 4.40 14.02
C ARG A 44 -35.51 3.46 13.10
N ASN A 45 -36.41 2.64 13.65
CA ASN A 45 -37.27 1.77 12.84
C ASN A 45 -38.34 2.58 12.07
N LYS A 46 -39.15 1.90 11.24
CA LYS A 46 -40.24 2.52 10.44
C LYS A 46 -41.30 3.26 11.28
N ASP A 47 -41.41 2.94 12.56
CA ASP A 47 -42.34 3.56 13.52
C ASP A 47 -41.68 4.64 14.40
N GLY A 48 -40.41 4.98 14.13
CA GLY A 48 -39.68 6.03 14.82
C GLY A 48 -39.22 5.66 16.24
N LYS A 49 -39.36 4.39 16.64
CA LYS A 49 -38.88 3.87 17.93
C LYS A 49 -37.36 3.68 17.90
N THR A 50 -36.73 3.88 19.06
CA THR A 50 -35.33 3.54 19.31
C THR A 50 -35.21 2.08 19.73
N LEU A 51 -34.05 1.44 19.50
CA LEU A 51 -33.86 0.01 19.77
C LEU A 51 -34.20 -0.37 21.23
N GLY A 52 -34.00 0.56 22.18
CA GLY A 52 -34.33 0.37 23.60
C GLY A 52 -35.82 0.44 23.96
N GLU A 53 -36.70 0.73 23.01
CA GLU A 53 -38.16 0.84 23.20
C GLU A 53 -38.94 -0.32 22.56
N LEU A 54 -38.23 -1.25 21.91
CA LEU A 54 -38.81 -2.42 21.26
C LEU A 54 -39.04 -3.55 22.28
N ASN A 55 -40.04 -4.39 22.02
CA ASN A 55 -40.29 -5.58 22.85
C ASN A 55 -39.48 -6.80 22.35
N LEU A 56 -39.48 -7.89 23.11
CA LEU A 56 -38.72 -9.10 22.80
C LEU A 56 -39.09 -9.73 21.44
N ASP A 57 -40.38 -9.75 21.09
CA ASP A 57 -40.84 -10.32 19.81
C ASP A 57 -40.45 -9.43 18.60
N GLU A 58 -40.45 -8.10 18.78
CA GLU A 58 -39.99 -7.12 17.77
C GLU A 58 -38.45 -7.14 17.62
N LEU A 59 -37.71 -7.48 18.70
CA LEU A 59 -36.25 -7.66 18.66
C LEU A 59 -35.86 -8.92 17.89
N ASP A 60 -36.50 -10.06 18.15
CA ASP A 60 -36.21 -11.35 17.48
C ASP A 60 -36.43 -11.27 15.95
N GLU A 61 -37.48 -10.56 15.48
CA GLU A 61 -37.71 -10.34 14.04
C GLU A 61 -36.66 -9.42 13.39
N LEU A 62 -36.09 -8.49 14.15
CA LEU A 62 -35.01 -7.61 13.67
C LEU A 62 -33.64 -8.29 13.74
N GLU A 63 -33.42 -9.20 14.68
CA GLU A 63 -32.15 -9.93 14.86
C GLU A 63 -31.81 -10.76 13.62
N ASP A 64 -32.79 -11.49 13.04
CA ASP A 64 -32.59 -12.30 11.82
C ASP A 64 -32.37 -11.44 10.54
N ASP A 65 -33.03 -10.29 10.41
CA ASP A 65 -32.93 -9.41 9.21
C ASP A 65 -31.72 -8.43 9.31
N GLU A 66 -31.36 -7.97 10.51
CA GLU A 66 -30.22 -7.07 10.74
C GLU A 66 -28.88 -7.82 10.68
N ASP A 67 -28.78 -9.05 11.21
CA ASP A 67 -27.54 -9.83 11.10
C ASP A 67 -27.20 -10.16 9.63
N ASP A 68 -28.19 -10.57 8.83
CA ASP A 68 -27.95 -10.88 7.41
C ASP A 68 -27.58 -9.62 6.61
N SER A 69 -28.23 -8.48 6.88
CA SER A 69 -27.97 -7.23 6.17
C SER A 69 -26.62 -6.59 6.55
N VAL A 70 -26.23 -6.62 7.83
CA VAL A 70 -24.94 -6.10 8.31
C VAL A 70 -23.79 -6.99 7.82
N ILE A 71 -23.94 -8.32 7.84
CA ILE A 71 -22.93 -9.25 7.29
C ILE A 71 -22.80 -9.08 5.78
N LEU A 72 -23.91 -8.86 5.05
CA LEU A 72 -23.90 -8.57 3.61
C LEU A 72 -23.23 -7.23 3.29
N GLU A 73 -23.52 -6.17 4.03
CA GLU A 73 -22.86 -4.86 3.86
C GLU A 73 -21.37 -4.95 4.15
N TYR A 74 -20.96 -5.64 5.22
CA TYR A 74 -19.57 -5.85 5.56
C TYR A 74 -18.84 -6.66 4.48
N ARG A 75 -19.43 -7.77 4.00
CA ARG A 75 -18.89 -8.55 2.87
C ARG A 75 -18.75 -7.69 1.62
N ASN A 76 -19.78 -6.91 1.27
CA ASN A 76 -19.76 -6.03 0.11
C ASN A 76 -18.69 -4.94 0.24
N LYS A 77 -18.52 -4.35 1.42
CA LYS A 77 -17.49 -3.34 1.71
C LYS A 77 -16.08 -3.94 1.55
N ARG A 78 -15.81 -5.10 2.15
CA ARG A 78 -14.54 -5.82 1.98
C ARG A 78 -14.27 -6.19 0.52
N LEU A 79 -15.29 -6.67 -0.20
CA LEU A 79 -15.18 -7.01 -1.62
C LEU A 79 -14.89 -5.77 -2.47
N ALA A 80 -15.47 -4.61 -2.12
CA ALA A 80 -15.23 -3.34 -2.79
C ALA A 80 -13.79 -2.84 -2.54
N GLU A 81 -13.31 -2.87 -1.30
CA GLU A 81 -11.92 -2.53 -0.94
C GLU A 81 -10.90 -3.43 -1.66
N MET A 82 -11.15 -4.74 -1.69
CA MET A 82 -10.32 -5.70 -2.43
C MET A 82 -10.33 -5.43 -3.93
N ARG A 83 -11.50 -5.15 -4.52
CA ARG A 83 -11.62 -4.80 -5.95
C ARG A 83 -10.92 -3.49 -6.28
N GLU A 84 -11.01 -2.49 -5.41
CA GLU A 84 -10.34 -1.22 -5.60
C GLU A 84 -8.82 -1.37 -5.53
N THR A 85 -8.33 -2.14 -4.57
CA THR A 85 -6.89 -2.43 -4.41
C THR A 85 -6.36 -3.23 -5.61
N ALA A 86 -7.10 -4.25 -6.06
CA ALA A 86 -6.76 -5.02 -7.25
C ALA A 86 -6.82 -4.16 -8.54
N ALA A 87 -7.77 -3.22 -8.64
CA ALA A 87 -7.86 -2.30 -9.77
C ALA A 87 -6.71 -1.28 -9.78
N LYS A 88 -6.13 -0.96 -8.62
CA LYS A 88 -4.95 -0.10 -8.49
C LYS A 88 -3.65 -0.85 -8.79
N ALA A 89 -3.58 -2.16 -8.55
CA ALA A 89 -2.44 -3.03 -8.86
C ALA A 89 -2.20 -3.21 -10.37
N ARG A 90 -1.87 -2.10 -11.05
CA ARG A 90 -1.68 -2.00 -12.51
C ARG A 90 -0.23 -2.08 -12.94
N PHE A 91 0.68 -1.86 -12.01
CA PHE A 91 2.12 -1.87 -12.20
C PHE A 91 2.71 -3.13 -11.53
N GLY A 92 4.02 -3.21 -11.41
CA GLY A 92 4.71 -4.43 -10.97
C GLY A 92 6.14 -4.56 -11.46
N THR A 93 6.54 -3.68 -12.38
CA THR A 93 7.87 -3.63 -12.98
C THR A 93 8.36 -2.18 -13.04
N VAL A 94 9.68 -2.03 -13.22
CA VAL A 94 10.29 -0.72 -13.42
C VAL A 94 10.40 -0.44 -14.91
N GLY A 95 9.64 0.53 -15.41
CA GLY A 95 9.71 0.97 -16.80
C GLY A 95 10.89 1.89 -17.06
N GLU A 96 11.51 1.82 -18.25
CA GLU A 96 12.54 2.76 -18.67
C GLU A 96 11.93 3.78 -19.64
N ILE A 97 12.15 5.07 -19.39
CA ILE A 97 11.54 6.16 -20.16
C ILE A 97 12.58 7.12 -20.73
N THR A 98 12.21 7.86 -21.77
CA THR A 98 13.00 8.96 -22.32
C THR A 98 12.41 10.33 -21.92
N ALA A 99 13.10 11.43 -22.26
CA ALA A 99 12.55 12.78 -22.06
C ALA A 99 11.20 13.00 -22.77
N GLN A 100 10.97 12.35 -23.92
CA GLN A 100 9.71 12.50 -24.67
C GLN A 100 8.54 11.84 -23.93
N ASP A 101 8.81 10.72 -23.25
CA ASP A 101 7.81 9.96 -22.52
C ASP A 101 7.47 10.59 -21.16
N TYR A 102 8.40 11.36 -20.58
CA TYR A 102 8.27 11.96 -19.25
C TYR A 102 6.91 12.62 -19.01
N VAL A 103 6.44 13.46 -19.94
CA VAL A 103 5.18 14.19 -19.77
C VAL A 103 3.99 13.22 -19.69
N ASN A 104 3.98 12.17 -20.50
CA ASN A 104 2.87 11.23 -20.52
C ASN A 104 2.97 10.23 -19.35
N GLU A 105 4.17 9.73 -19.08
CA GLU A 105 4.40 8.67 -18.11
C GLU A 105 4.42 9.17 -16.66
N VAL A 106 4.85 10.41 -16.43
CA VAL A 106 4.99 11.04 -15.10
C VAL A 106 3.85 12.04 -14.86
N ASN A 107 3.71 13.07 -15.71
CA ASN A 107 2.74 14.14 -15.46
C ASN A 107 1.29 13.72 -15.78
N LYS A 108 1.10 12.70 -16.63
CA LYS A 108 -0.22 12.19 -17.04
C LYS A 108 -0.42 10.71 -16.70
N ALA A 109 0.17 10.24 -15.61
CA ALA A 109 0.10 8.85 -15.19
C ALA A 109 -1.30 8.35 -14.83
N GLY A 110 -2.25 9.27 -14.60
CA GLY A 110 -3.64 8.99 -14.25
C GLY A 110 -4.00 9.49 -12.85
N GLN A 111 -5.31 9.54 -12.57
CA GLN A 111 -5.83 9.91 -11.25
C GLN A 111 -5.53 8.82 -10.22
N GLY A 112 -5.13 9.22 -9.02
CA GLY A 112 -4.79 8.33 -7.92
C GLY A 112 -3.50 7.52 -8.10
N VAL A 113 -2.68 7.82 -9.11
CA VAL A 113 -1.44 7.09 -9.41
C VAL A 113 -0.22 7.84 -8.84
N TRP A 114 0.54 7.13 -8.01
CA TRP A 114 1.87 7.55 -7.58
C TRP A 114 2.92 7.15 -8.62
N VAL A 115 3.87 8.04 -8.87
CA VAL A 115 4.98 7.80 -9.80
C VAL A 115 6.30 8.04 -9.09
N VAL A 116 7.17 7.03 -9.09
CA VAL A 116 8.54 7.12 -8.58
C VAL A 116 9.49 7.05 -9.76
N LEU A 117 10.20 8.14 -10.05
CA LEU A 117 11.16 8.23 -11.14
C LEU A 117 12.59 8.28 -10.61
N HIS A 118 13.40 7.29 -10.98
CA HIS A 118 14.83 7.25 -10.70
C HIS A 118 15.66 7.75 -11.90
N LEU A 119 16.32 8.90 -11.75
CA LEU A 119 17.36 9.33 -12.68
C LEU A 119 18.69 8.71 -12.30
N TYR A 120 19.30 8.02 -13.26
CA TYR A 120 20.52 7.29 -13.05
C TYR A 120 21.56 7.54 -14.14
N LYS A 121 22.79 7.06 -13.92
CA LYS A 121 23.83 7.01 -14.94
C LYS A 121 24.63 5.73 -14.79
N SER A 122 24.88 5.08 -15.92
CA SER A 122 25.74 3.90 -15.98
C SER A 122 27.14 4.25 -15.49
N GLY A 123 27.70 3.43 -14.60
CA GLY A 123 29.01 3.64 -14.00
C GLY A 123 28.99 4.23 -12.57
N ILE A 124 27.84 4.67 -12.06
CA ILE A 124 27.68 5.05 -10.65
C ILE A 124 27.17 3.82 -9.86
N PRO A 125 27.94 3.26 -8.91
CA PRO A 125 27.55 2.05 -8.18
C PRO A 125 26.22 2.18 -7.45
N LEU A 126 25.98 3.31 -6.77
CA LEU A 126 24.76 3.58 -6.01
C LEU A 126 23.51 3.63 -6.92
N CYS A 127 23.65 4.11 -8.17
CA CYS A 127 22.59 4.04 -9.17
C CYS A 127 22.23 2.60 -9.53
N ALA A 128 23.24 1.73 -9.72
CA ALA A 128 23.00 0.32 -10.03
C ALA A 128 22.28 -0.39 -8.87
N ARG A 129 22.66 -0.06 -7.63
CA ARG A 129 22.02 -0.59 -6.43
C ARG A 129 20.57 -0.16 -6.29
N LEU A 130 20.27 1.13 -6.43
CA LEU A 130 18.89 1.62 -6.42
C LEU A 130 18.03 0.99 -7.52
N ASN A 131 18.59 0.76 -8.71
CA ASN A 131 17.86 0.05 -9.77
C ASN A 131 17.47 -1.38 -9.37
N MET A 132 18.33 -2.10 -8.64
CA MET A 132 18.01 -3.43 -8.12
C MET A 132 16.88 -3.36 -7.08
N HIS A 133 17.00 -2.48 -6.08
CA HIS A 133 15.99 -2.33 -5.04
C HIS A 133 14.64 -1.89 -5.59
N LEU A 134 14.61 -0.89 -6.48
CA LEU A 134 13.38 -0.45 -7.13
C LEU A 134 12.72 -1.57 -7.94
N THR A 135 13.49 -2.49 -8.51
CA THR A 135 12.93 -3.66 -9.22
C THR A 135 12.24 -4.63 -8.27
N ALA A 136 12.77 -4.83 -7.06
CA ALA A 136 12.13 -5.65 -6.03
C ALA A 136 10.90 -4.96 -5.43
N ILE A 137 11.04 -3.68 -5.07
CA ILE A 137 9.97 -2.84 -4.50
C ILE A 137 8.80 -2.72 -5.50
N ALA A 138 9.06 -2.53 -6.79
CA ALA A 138 8.00 -2.44 -7.80
C ALA A 138 7.11 -3.69 -7.84
N ARG A 139 7.65 -4.88 -7.55
CA ARG A 139 6.88 -6.12 -7.49
C ARG A 139 6.03 -6.20 -6.22
N LYS A 140 6.50 -5.64 -5.11
CA LYS A 140 5.78 -5.58 -3.84
C LYS A 140 4.62 -4.57 -3.89
N PHE A 141 4.80 -3.45 -4.59
CA PHE A 141 3.85 -2.34 -4.62
C PHE A 141 3.33 -2.06 -6.04
N PRO A 142 2.49 -2.95 -6.60
CA PRO A 142 1.97 -2.82 -7.96
C PRO A 142 0.99 -1.63 -8.14
N ALA A 143 0.58 -0.97 -7.05
CA ALA A 143 -0.24 0.24 -7.12
C ALA A 143 0.54 1.48 -7.59
N THR A 144 1.87 1.43 -7.45
CA THR A 144 2.77 2.55 -7.70
C THR A 144 3.56 2.33 -8.97
N LYS A 145 3.66 3.37 -9.78
CA LYS A 145 4.36 3.30 -11.06
C LYS A 145 5.84 3.63 -10.86
N PHE A 146 6.70 2.63 -11.01
CA PHE A 146 8.15 2.81 -10.92
C PHE A 146 8.76 3.00 -12.29
N LEU A 147 9.54 4.06 -12.45
CA LEU A 147 10.21 4.44 -13.69
C LEU A 147 11.67 4.72 -13.44
N LYS A 148 12.49 4.52 -14.46
CA LYS A 148 13.90 4.93 -14.48
C LYS A 148 14.24 5.60 -15.80
N SER A 149 15.23 6.49 -15.77
CA SER A 149 15.77 7.08 -16.99
C SER A 149 17.23 7.46 -16.82
N ILE A 150 17.98 7.42 -17.93
CA ILE A 150 19.32 7.96 -17.97
C ILE A 150 19.22 9.49 -17.78
N SER A 151 19.87 10.00 -16.75
CA SER A 151 19.88 11.41 -16.33
C SER A 151 19.93 12.41 -17.48
N ASN A 152 20.96 12.34 -18.33
CA ASN A 152 21.16 13.25 -19.46
C ASN A 152 20.15 13.05 -20.61
N THR A 153 19.54 11.86 -20.71
CA THR A 153 18.49 11.58 -21.70
C THR A 153 17.17 12.17 -21.27
N CYS A 154 16.89 12.22 -19.96
CA CYS A 154 15.66 12.78 -19.40
C CYS A 154 15.75 14.30 -19.19
N ILE A 155 16.87 14.78 -18.64
CA ILE A 155 17.11 16.18 -18.33
C ILE A 155 18.48 16.56 -18.91
N PRO A 156 18.51 17.41 -19.95
CA PRO A 156 19.77 17.85 -20.56
C PRO A 156 20.70 18.49 -19.52
N ASN A 157 21.96 18.08 -19.50
CA ASN A 157 23.00 18.58 -18.60
C ASN A 157 22.70 18.40 -17.09
N TYR A 158 21.99 17.33 -16.71
CA TYR A 158 21.77 17.03 -15.31
C TYR A 158 23.11 16.76 -14.59
N PRO A 159 23.42 17.42 -13.46
CA PRO A 159 24.73 17.28 -12.83
C PRO A 159 24.96 15.87 -12.27
N ASP A 160 26.05 15.21 -12.65
CA ASP A 160 26.41 13.87 -12.14
C ASP A 160 26.52 13.82 -10.61
N LYS A 161 26.95 14.93 -9.97
CA LYS A 161 27.03 15.04 -8.50
C LYS A 161 25.68 14.92 -7.78
N ASN A 162 24.57 15.14 -8.51
CA ASN A 162 23.22 15.02 -8.00
C ASN A 162 22.69 13.59 -8.14
N LEU A 163 23.42 12.69 -8.79
CA LEU A 163 23.02 11.30 -8.98
C LEU A 163 23.47 10.40 -7.82
N PRO A 164 22.67 9.37 -7.48
CA PRO A 164 21.35 9.09 -8.02
C PRO A 164 20.29 10.12 -7.58
N THR A 165 19.21 10.25 -8.34
CA THR A 165 18.09 11.12 -7.97
C THR A 165 16.77 10.36 -8.06
N ILE A 166 15.94 10.46 -7.04
CA ILE A 166 14.56 9.95 -7.08
C ILE A 166 13.60 11.13 -6.95
N PHE A 167 12.64 11.20 -7.87
CA PHE A 167 11.49 12.09 -7.79
C PHE A 167 10.23 11.30 -7.52
N VAL A 168 9.40 11.81 -6.63
CA VAL A 168 8.09 11.22 -6.29
C VAL A 168 7.00 12.19 -6.71
N TYR A 169 6.08 11.71 -7.53
CA TYR A 169 4.91 12.45 -8.01
C TYR A 169 3.62 11.77 -7.59
N PHE A 170 2.59 12.58 -7.43
CA PHE A 170 1.20 12.13 -7.30
C PHE A 170 0.31 13.06 -8.12
N GLU A 171 -0.43 12.49 -9.07
CA GLU A 171 -1.35 13.23 -9.95
C GLU A 171 -0.68 14.41 -10.71
N GLY A 172 0.59 14.25 -11.06
CA GLY A 172 1.38 15.25 -11.80
C GLY A 172 2.10 16.27 -10.90
N ASP A 173 1.78 16.33 -9.61
CA ASP A 173 2.48 17.18 -8.65
C ASP A 173 3.71 16.48 -8.07
N MET A 174 4.85 17.18 -8.00
CA MET A 174 6.03 16.69 -7.29
C MET A 174 5.78 16.75 -5.78
N LYS A 175 5.80 15.59 -5.11
CA LYS A 175 5.58 15.47 -3.66
C LYS A 175 6.89 15.38 -2.88
N SER A 176 7.93 14.76 -3.45
CA SER A 176 9.23 14.62 -2.78
C SER A 176 10.36 14.43 -3.78
N GLN A 177 11.58 14.75 -3.34
CA GLN A 177 12.80 14.53 -4.11
C GLN A 177 13.96 14.09 -3.20
N PHE A 178 14.75 13.15 -3.66
CA PHE A 178 15.94 12.63 -3.00
C PHE A 178 17.12 12.79 -3.95
N ILE A 179 18.09 13.63 -3.59
CA ILE A 179 19.13 14.07 -4.52
C ILE A 179 20.51 13.68 -4.00
N GLY A 180 21.23 12.92 -4.81
CA GLY A 180 22.63 12.59 -4.65
C GLY A 180 22.89 11.60 -3.51
N PRO A 181 24.17 11.21 -3.35
CA PRO A 181 24.56 10.23 -2.34
C PRO A 181 24.13 10.56 -0.90
N PRO A 182 24.16 11.84 -0.43
CA PRO A 182 23.75 12.17 0.94
C PRO A 182 22.30 11.78 1.27
N ALA A 183 21.41 11.71 0.27
CA ALA A 183 20.03 11.27 0.48
C ALA A 183 19.90 9.76 0.66
N PHE A 184 20.91 8.99 0.24
CA PHE A 184 20.90 7.52 0.22
C PHE A 184 22.11 6.96 0.99
N ARG A 185 22.34 7.47 2.21
CA ARG A 185 23.40 7.00 3.13
C ARG A 185 24.83 7.05 2.56
N ARG A 186 25.06 7.85 1.52
CA ARG A 186 26.34 8.11 0.81
C ARG A 186 26.91 6.92 0.04
N ASP A 187 27.19 5.82 0.74
CA ASP A 187 27.97 4.72 0.17
C ASP A 187 27.09 3.53 -0.22
N ASP A 188 26.09 3.24 0.61
CA ASP A 188 25.22 2.08 0.44
C ASP A 188 23.86 2.28 1.14
N ILE A 189 22.79 1.72 0.59
CA ILE A 189 21.44 1.75 1.15
C ILE A 189 20.80 0.37 0.99
N MET A 190 20.14 -0.10 2.04
CA MET A 190 19.40 -1.36 2.03
C MET A 190 18.04 -1.22 1.34
N GLU A 191 17.44 -2.34 0.94
CA GLU A 191 16.12 -2.32 0.30
C GLU A 191 15.05 -1.77 1.25
N GLU A 192 15.10 -2.19 2.52
CA GLU A 192 14.17 -1.81 3.58
C GLU A 192 14.26 -0.32 3.90
N GLU A 193 15.46 0.26 3.87
CA GLU A 193 15.66 1.70 4.06
C GLU A 193 15.06 2.49 2.89
N LEU A 194 15.27 2.05 1.65
CA LEU A 194 14.67 2.69 0.49
C LEU A 194 13.13 2.56 0.51
N GLU A 195 12.62 1.40 0.91
CA GLU A 195 11.19 1.16 1.08
C GLU A 195 10.61 2.10 2.15
N TYR A 196 11.26 2.21 3.31
CA TYR A 196 10.88 3.16 4.36
C TYR A 196 10.86 4.61 3.86
N MET A 197 11.90 5.03 3.15
CA MET A 197 11.99 6.38 2.57
C MET A 197 10.85 6.68 1.60
N LEU A 198 10.49 5.72 0.73
CA LEU A 198 9.37 5.86 -0.19
C LEU A 198 8.03 5.82 0.54
N GLY A 199 7.89 4.98 1.56
CA GLY A 199 6.71 4.89 2.42
C GLY A 199 6.36 6.22 3.09
N LYS A 200 7.38 6.92 3.62
CA LYS A 200 7.22 8.26 4.20
C LYS A 200 6.62 9.31 3.26
N THR A 201 6.79 9.13 1.95
CA THR A 201 6.22 10.07 0.96
C THR A 201 4.75 9.79 0.66
N GLY A 202 4.21 8.66 1.12
CA GLY A 202 2.90 8.15 0.72
C GLY A 202 2.89 7.40 -0.62
N ALA A 203 4.03 7.35 -1.32
CA ALA A 203 4.15 6.69 -2.61
C ALA A 203 3.96 5.18 -2.57
N ILE A 204 4.18 4.55 -1.42
CA ILE A 204 3.89 3.14 -1.20
C ILE A 204 3.29 2.95 0.20
N GLN A 205 2.44 1.93 0.35
CA GLN A 205 1.88 1.54 1.64
C GLN A 205 2.72 0.39 2.20
N THR A 206 3.76 0.71 2.97
CA THR A 206 4.64 -0.26 3.61
C THR A 206 4.30 -0.42 5.10
N ASP A 207 4.55 -1.61 5.64
CA ASP A 207 4.47 -1.88 7.08
C ASP A 207 5.72 -1.39 7.84
N ILE A 208 6.79 -1.01 7.11
CA ILE A 208 8.02 -0.49 7.71
C ILE A 208 7.80 0.96 8.16
N THR A 209 7.74 1.17 9.47
CA THR A 209 7.47 2.47 10.08
C THR A 209 8.67 3.10 10.79
N GLU A 210 9.74 2.33 10.99
CA GLU A 210 10.97 2.76 11.65
C GLU A 210 12.16 2.73 10.69
N ASP A 211 13.07 3.68 10.87
CA ASP A 211 14.32 3.74 10.12
C ASP A 211 15.21 2.54 10.51
N GLN A 212 15.65 1.76 9.53
CA GLN A 212 16.39 0.52 9.74
C GLN A 212 17.92 0.72 9.68
N GLY A 213 18.39 1.97 9.63
CA GLY A 213 19.81 2.33 9.47
C GLY A 213 20.34 3.36 10.47
#